data_AF-A0A0F6MPQ8-F1
#
_entry.id   AF-A0A0F6MPQ8-F1
#
_cell.length_a   1.000
_cell.length_b   1.000
_cell.length_c   1.000
_cell.angle_alpha   90.00
_cell.angle_beta   90.00
_cell.angle_gamma   90.00
#
_symmetry.space_group_name_H-M   'P 1'
#
loop_
_entity.id
_entity.type
_entity.pdbx_description
1 polymer ?
#
loop_
_entity_poly.entity_id
_entity_poly.type
_entity_poly.pdbx_seq_one_letter_code
_entity_poly.pdbx_strand_id
1 'polypeptide(L)'
;MGNRFTYLFRKYFVFRFFVFLLLFCGLAALIFYLTSLTAKYPLITEIRPPIAQAGDEIVITGEHFGNEVDSSWIEIGDAIIQAENCTVWTDKKIVFKYPEYQNGGIVYVVVQNKKSLPSFMASVESMPVIKDKAHSGGIPSIIALNKDFAEVGSIIKISGENFGETRGSSQVLFVSDFNASMIEQVEKKEEIEAARCSDYDYDFVLWSNQELHVRVPDGADSGMLLVVTSSGASNSVPFRVKNKIGTKTYSNKKNFTIAAEVDISNVEAVEKNSLFIKVPLPIQSYSQRDVKVLSINPTPFVADYQGAAIHQYENINSSTKIHIRQEYGVNTYEVNTRINPVNVRVNSRQNKAIYDNYAIATELIPANDPLIQKTAVEIVQNERNPYNKARRIYNYLLKNVEIIPASILNSGASPVNALKEKKADTYDIAILFAALARAAGIPAQPIAGIIADVSQTSYLHWWAEFYLEGFGWIPVDLGLAKSVPFDMGVPQSESWYFGNLDAFRIAFSRGENIQPPMASNSTMVSKERSYAFYNGWEEFSGLTKYNSVWKTPNIIAIY
;
A
#
# COMPACT_ATOMS: atom_id res chain seq x y z
N MET A 1 -49.62 -61.86 22.50
CA MET A 1 -48.93 -61.87 21.19
C MET A 1 -47.45 -62.17 21.45
N GLY A 2 -46.96 -63.34 21.00
CA GLY A 2 -45.55 -63.70 21.17
C GLY A 2 -44.66 -62.74 20.38
N ASN A 3 -43.60 -62.23 21.01
CA ASN A 3 -42.67 -61.28 20.40
C ASN A 3 -42.11 -61.87 19.10
N ARG A 4 -42.44 -61.26 17.94
CA ARG A 4 -42.05 -61.76 16.62
C ARG A 4 -40.53 -61.93 16.49
N PHE A 5 -39.77 -61.12 17.22
CA PHE A 5 -38.31 -61.22 17.27
C PHE A 5 -37.81 -62.54 17.87
N THR A 6 -38.37 -62.97 19.02
CA THR A 6 -37.92 -64.21 19.68
C THR A 6 -38.31 -65.45 18.87
N TYR A 7 -39.41 -65.41 18.14
CA TYR A 7 -39.78 -66.45 17.18
C TYR A 7 -38.78 -66.55 16.02
N LEU A 8 -38.46 -65.42 15.37
CA LEU A 8 -37.53 -65.36 14.25
C LEU A 8 -36.10 -65.75 14.67
N PHE A 9 -35.67 -65.31 15.84
CA PHE A 9 -34.36 -65.62 16.43
C PHE A 9 -34.20 -67.11 16.74
N ARG A 10 -35.23 -67.79 17.27
CA ARG A 10 -35.14 -69.24 17.53
C ARG A 10 -35.22 -70.07 16.26
N LYS A 11 -36.13 -69.73 15.34
CA LYS A 11 -36.47 -70.58 14.19
C LYS A 11 -35.46 -70.52 13.04
N TYR A 12 -34.91 -69.34 12.74
CA TYR A 12 -34.09 -69.16 11.53
C TYR A 12 -32.62 -68.90 11.89
N PHE A 13 -31.74 -69.82 11.47
CA PHE A 13 -30.29 -69.69 11.67
C PHE A 13 -29.72 -68.44 10.99
N VAL A 14 -30.16 -68.16 9.75
CA VAL A 14 -29.71 -66.98 8.98
C VAL A 14 -30.05 -65.67 9.71
N PHE A 15 -31.22 -65.59 10.35
CA PHE A 15 -31.61 -64.42 11.13
C PHE A 15 -30.70 -64.22 12.35
N ARG A 16 -30.33 -65.30 13.05
CA ARG A 16 -29.33 -65.23 14.15
C ARG A 16 -27.97 -64.75 13.66
N PHE A 17 -27.49 -65.28 12.52
CA PHE A 17 -26.22 -64.87 11.94
C PHE A 17 -26.17 -63.36 11.66
N PHE A 18 -27.22 -62.80 11.03
CA PHE A 18 -27.27 -61.36 10.77
C PHE A 18 -27.40 -60.51 12.04
N VAL A 19 -28.14 -60.98 13.06
CA VAL A 19 -28.21 -60.29 14.35
C VAL A 19 -26.84 -60.25 15.03
N PHE A 20 -26.08 -61.36 15.03
CA PHE A 20 -24.73 -61.39 15.58
C PHE A 20 -23.73 -60.57 14.74
N LEU A 21 -23.86 -60.57 13.41
CA LEU A 21 -23.05 -59.75 12.52
C LEU A 21 -23.26 -58.25 12.78
N LEU A 22 -24.51 -57.82 12.91
CA LEU A 22 -24.85 -56.43 13.24
C LEU A 22 -24.33 -56.03 14.62
N LEU A 23 -24.43 -56.91 15.61
CA LEU A 23 -23.87 -56.70 16.94
C LEU A 23 -22.35 -56.56 16.89
N PHE A 24 -21.68 -57.42 16.13
CA PHE A 24 -20.22 -57.40 15.98
C PHE A 24 -19.73 -56.14 15.24
N CYS A 25 -20.39 -55.77 14.13
CA CYS A 25 -20.11 -54.52 13.42
C CYS A 25 -20.38 -53.29 14.29
N GLY A 26 -21.47 -53.30 15.09
CA GLY A 26 -21.77 -52.24 16.04
C GLY A 26 -20.72 -52.12 17.14
N LEU A 27 -20.23 -53.25 17.67
CA LEU A 27 -19.17 -53.27 18.67
C LEU A 27 -17.83 -52.79 18.08
N ALA A 28 -17.49 -53.21 16.85
CA ALA A 28 -16.29 -52.78 16.16
C ALA A 28 -16.34 -51.26 15.86
N ALA A 29 -17.48 -50.74 15.40
CA ALA A 29 -17.68 -49.31 15.18
C ALA A 29 -17.61 -48.50 16.49
N LEU A 30 -18.16 -49.02 17.59
CA LEU A 30 -18.08 -48.40 18.91
C LEU A 30 -16.64 -48.38 19.44
N ILE A 31 -15.89 -49.49 19.28
CA ILE A 31 -14.47 -49.55 19.62
C ILE A 31 -13.69 -48.54 18.78
N PHE A 32 -13.91 -48.49 17.46
CA PHE A 32 -13.25 -47.54 16.57
C PHE A 32 -13.54 -46.07 16.95
N TYR A 33 -14.81 -45.78 17.28
CA TYR A 33 -15.25 -44.47 17.77
C TYR A 33 -14.59 -44.10 19.10
N LEU A 34 -14.59 -45.00 20.08
CA LEU A 34 -13.92 -44.79 21.37
C LEU A 34 -12.39 -44.63 21.23
N THR A 35 -11.75 -45.36 20.32
CA THR A 35 -10.32 -45.16 20.01
C THR A 35 -10.05 -43.84 19.29
N SER A 36 -10.99 -43.34 18.48
CA SER A 36 -10.86 -42.02 17.84
C SER A 36 -10.97 -40.87 18.83
N LEU A 37 -11.78 -41.02 19.89
CA LEU A 37 -11.94 -40.02 20.96
C LEU A 37 -10.71 -39.88 21.86
N THR A 38 -9.81 -40.85 21.84
CA THR A 38 -8.56 -40.86 22.63
C THR A 38 -7.31 -40.55 21.78
N ALA A 39 -7.47 -40.40 20.46
CA ALA A 39 -6.40 -40.09 19.54
C ALA A 39 -6.00 -38.60 19.63
N LYS A 40 -4.82 -38.33 20.20
CA LYS A 40 -4.22 -36.99 20.24
C LYS A 40 -3.41 -36.74 18.96
N TYR A 41 -3.52 -35.54 18.38
CA TYR A 41 -2.71 -35.08 17.25
C TYR A 41 -1.55 -34.23 17.76
N PRO A 42 -0.36 -34.30 17.14
CA PRO A 42 0.75 -33.44 17.52
C PRO A 42 0.37 -31.97 17.26
N LEU A 43 0.65 -31.11 18.24
CA LEU A 43 0.33 -29.68 18.18
C LEU A 43 1.62 -28.88 18.31
N ILE A 44 1.97 -28.12 17.28
CA ILE A 44 3.02 -27.11 17.35
C ILE A 44 2.44 -25.85 17.99
N THR A 45 3.06 -25.38 19.08
CA THR A 45 2.72 -24.09 19.71
C THR A 45 3.68 -22.99 19.30
N GLU A 46 4.96 -23.30 19.09
CA GLU A 46 5.97 -22.31 18.74
C GLU A 46 7.15 -22.94 17.99
N ILE A 47 7.76 -22.18 17.07
CA ILE A 47 9.04 -22.52 16.42
C ILE A 47 10.01 -21.36 16.64
N ARG A 48 11.19 -21.64 17.21
CA ARG A 48 12.25 -20.63 17.44
C ARG A 48 13.59 -21.08 16.86
N PRO A 49 14.31 -20.20 16.13
CA PRO A 49 13.84 -18.92 15.61
C PRO A 49 12.78 -19.10 14.49
N PRO A 50 11.89 -18.11 14.24
CA PRO A 50 10.90 -18.16 13.16
C PRO A 50 11.50 -17.96 11.76
N ILE A 51 12.72 -17.41 11.71
CA ILE A 51 13.55 -17.27 10.51
C ILE A 51 14.85 -18.03 10.77
N ALA A 52 15.19 -18.97 9.90
CA ALA A 52 16.32 -19.87 10.09
C ALA A 52 17.36 -19.75 8.97
N GLN A 53 18.63 -19.95 9.32
CA GLN A 53 19.74 -20.16 8.40
C GLN A 53 20.22 -21.63 8.47
N ALA A 54 20.81 -22.11 7.38
CA ALA A 54 21.49 -23.41 7.33
C ALA A 54 22.39 -23.63 8.56
N GLY A 55 22.15 -24.73 9.29
CA GLY A 55 22.91 -25.10 10.48
C GLY A 55 22.40 -24.53 11.81
N ASP A 56 21.41 -23.63 11.79
CA ASP A 56 20.78 -23.10 13.02
C ASP A 56 20.12 -24.22 13.84
N GLU A 57 20.15 -24.08 15.16
CA GLU A 57 19.40 -24.95 16.06
C GLU A 57 17.96 -24.45 16.16
N ILE A 58 17.02 -25.26 15.69
CA ILE A 58 15.59 -24.96 15.70
C ILE A 58 14.93 -25.68 16.86
N VAL A 59 14.14 -24.95 17.64
CA VAL A 59 13.35 -25.45 18.76
C VAL A 59 11.87 -25.38 18.40
N ILE A 60 11.21 -26.53 18.27
CA ILE A 60 9.76 -26.64 18.16
C ILE A 60 9.22 -26.97 19.56
N THR A 61 8.38 -26.09 20.09
CA THR A 61 7.63 -26.33 21.33
C THR A 61 6.19 -26.70 20.98
N GLY A 62 5.59 -27.58 21.78
CA GLY A 62 4.23 -28.03 21.53
C GLY A 62 3.74 -29.07 22.52
N GLU A 63 2.78 -29.88 22.08
CA GLU A 63 2.20 -30.97 22.86
C GLU A 63 1.92 -32.19 21.96
N HIS A 64 1.93 -33.38 22.57
CA HIS A 64 1.60 -34.65 21.92
C HIS A 64 2.58 -35.07 20.82
N PHE A 65 3.85 -34.70 20.98
CA PHE A 65 4.93 -35.17 20.10
C PHE A 65 5.36 -36.61 20.41
N GLY A 66 4.97 -37.14 21.57
CA GLY A 66 5.42 -38.45 22.05
C GLY A 66 6.89 -38.46 22.49
N ASN A 67 7.26 -39.53 23.19
CA ASN A 67 8.65 -39.79 23.63
C ASN A 67 9.28 -40.99 22.88
N GLU A 68 8.54 -41.61 21.96
CA GLU A 68 9.01 -42.73 21.16
C GLU A 68 9.38 -42.22 19.76
N VAL A 69 10.61 -42.53 19.34
CA VAL A 69 11.23 -42.01 18.10
C VAL A 69 10.72 -42.77 16.87
N ASP A 70 10.17 -43.97 17.06
CA ASP A 70 9.74 -44.85 15.97
C ASP A 70 8.55 -44.25 15.20
N SER A 71 8.74 -44.02 13.90
CA SER A 71 7.73 -43.50 12.96
C SER A 71 7.28 -42.05 13.20
N SER A 72 8.19 -41.18 13.64
CA SER A 72 7.94 -39.73 13.76
C SER A 72 8.99 -38.92 12.99
N TRP A 73 8.56 -37.82 12.35
CA TRP A 73 9.44 -36.94 11.58
C TRP A 73 8.89 -35.51 11.53
N ILE A 74 9.73 -34.57 11.13
CA ILE A 74 9.35 -33.19 10.80
C ILE A 74 9.37 -33.06 9.27
N GLU A 75 8.35 -32.44 8.70
CA GLU A 75 8.32 -32.01 7.30
C GLU A 75 8.50 -30.50 7.25
N ILE A 76 9.39 -29.99 6.39
CA ILE A 76 9.64 -28.56 6.18
C ILE A 76 9.73 -28.32 4.68
N GLY A 77 8.66 -27.81 4.06
CA GLY A 77 8.58 -27.77 2.60
C GLY A 77 8.76 -29.17 2.01
N ASP A 78 9.83 -29.38 1.23
CA ASP A 78 10.19 -30.69 0.64
C ASP A 78 11.16 -31.52 1.50
N ALA A 79 11.70 -30.94 2.60
CA ALA A 79 12.62 -31.65 3.48
C ALA A 79 11.89 -32.49 4.54
N ILE A 80 12.44 -33.67 4.82
CA ILE A 80 11.98 -34.57 5.88
C ILE A 80 13.13 -34.79 6.87
N ILE A 81 12.88 -34.53 8.15
CA ILE A 81 13.83 -34.71 9.25
C ILE A 81 13.29 -35.78 10.16
N GLN A 82 13.89 -36.97 10.12
CA GLN A 82 13.50 -38.08 10.99
C GLN A 82 13.76 -37.73 12.46
N ALA A 83 12.91 -38.21 13.37
CA ALA A 83 13.03 -37.93 14.80
C ALA A 83 14.40 -38.37 15.38
N GLU A 84 15.02 -39.41 14.82
CA GLU A 84 16.38 -39.87 15.18
C GLU A 84 17.49 -38.86 14.89
N ASN A 85 17.25 -37.91 13.96
CA ASN A 85 18.19 -36.86 13.60
C ASN A 85 17.95 -35.56 14.39
N CYS A 86 16.99 -35.58 15.32
CA CYS A 86 16.75 -34.47 16.25
C CYS A 86 17.66 -34.61 17.47
N THR A 87 18.24 -33.50 17.94
CA THR A 87 19.05 -33.48 19.16
C THR A 87 18.20 -33.66 20.42
N VAL A 88 16.93 -33.27 20.37
CA VAL A 88 15.94 -33.53 21.42
C VAL A 88 14.62 -33.90 20.75
N TRP A 89 13.97 -34.96 21.22
CA TRP A 89 12.58 -35.25 20.91
C TRP A 89 11.86 -35.71 22.18
N THR A 90 10.89 -34.93 22.62
CA THR A 90 10.06 -35.20 23.79
C THR A 90 8.63 -34.79 23.49
N ASP A 91 7.69 -35.22 24.32
CA ASP A 91 6.26 -34.93 24.14
C ASP A 91 5.92 -33.43 23.98
N LYS A 92 6.80 -32.54 24.45
CA LYS A 92 6.59 -31.08 24.41
C LYS A 92 7.64 -30.27 23.67
N LYS A 93 8.74 -30.89 23.26
CA LYS A 93 9.89 -30.17 22.70
C LYS A 93 10.65 -31.03 21.71
N ILE A 94 10.89 -30.48 20.53
CA ILE A 94 11.76 -31.06 19.51
C ILE A 94 12.87 -30.04 19.20
N VAL A 95 14.11 -30.51 19.09
CA VAL A 95 15.26 -29.67 18.71
C VAL A 95 16.01 -30.37 17.59
N PHE A 96 16.32 -29.65 16.52
CA PHE A 96 17.04 -30.18 15.35
C PHE A 96 17.87 -29.09 14.67
N LYS A 97 18.79 -29.48 13.79
CA LYS A 97 19.56 -28.52 12.98
C LYS A 97 18.87 -28.25 11.65
N TYR A 98 18.75 -26.98 11.29
CA TYR A 98 18.12 -26.56 10.04
C TYR A 98 18.93 -27.05 8.82
N PRO A 99 18.31 -27.75 7.84
CA PRO A 99 19.02 -28.31 6.70
C PRO A 99 19.66 -27.25 5.79
N GLU A 100 20.82 -27.56 5.19
CA GLU A 100 21.54 -26.62 4.32
C GLU A 100 20.83 -26.30 2.99
N TYR A 101 19.95 -27.19 2.52
CA TYR A 101 19.31 -27.07 1.20
C TYR A 101 17.84 -26.63 1.26
N GLN A 102 17.35 -26.13 2.41
CA GLN A 102 15.94 -25.80 2.62
C GLN A 102 15.64 -24.29 2.49
N ASN A 103 14.68 -23.94 1.64
CA ASN A 103 14.26 -22.56 1.36
C ASN A 103 13.06 -22.10 2.21
N GLY A 104 13.00 -22.49 3.49
CA GLY A 104 11.81 -22.24 4.33
C GLY A 104 10.60 -23.04 3.85
N GLY A 105 9.45 -22.79 4.45
CA GLY A 105 8.19 -23.42 4.04
C GLY A 105 7.29 -23.79 5.21
N ILE A 106 6.24 -24.54 4.87
CA ILE A 106 5.29 -25.05 5.84
C ILE A 106 5.95 -26.18 6.63
N VAL A 107 5.87 -26.08 7.95
CA VAL A 107 6.39 -27.04 8.92
C VAL A 107 5.25 -27.90 9.45
N TYR A 108 5.47 -29.21 9.48
CA TYR A 108 4.60 -30.17 10.14
C TYR A 108 5.41 -31.10 11.05
N VAL A 109 4.85 -31.44 12.20
CA VAL A 109 5.34 -32.54 13.03
C VAL A 109 4.42 -33.74 12.76
N VAL A 110 5.00 -34.86 12.31
CA VAL A 110 4.30 -36.10 12.07
C VAL A 110 4.68 -37.11 13.14
N VAL A 111 3.69 -37.65 13.83
CA VAL A 111 3.87 -38.66 14.89
C VAL A 111 2.96 -39.84 14.59
N GLN A 112 3.52 -41.03 14.39
CA GLN A 112 2.76 -42.24 14.08
C GLN A 112 1.73 -42.03 12.95
N ASN A 113 2.18 -41.46 11.83
CA ASN A 113 1.36 -41.10 10.65
C ASN A 113 0.27 -40.04 10.90
N LYS A 114 0.29 -39.32 12.02
CA LYS A 114 -0.60 -38.18 12.29
C LYS A 114 0.15 -36.88 12.15
N LYS A 115 -0.33 -36.00 11.28
CA LYS A 115 0.29 -34.72 10.95
C LYS A 115 -0.27 -33.61 11.84
N SER A 116 0.58 -32.71 12.30
CA SER A 116 0.16 -31.51 13.01
C SER A 116 -0.59 -30.55 12.09
N LEU A 117 -1.22 -29.52 12.65
CA LEU A 117 -1.58 -28.34 11.85
C LEU A 117 -0.31 -27.69 11.26
N PRO A 118 -0.43 -27.03 10.10
CA PRO A 118 0.70 -26.35 9.49
C PRO A 118 1.21 -25.23 10.40
N SER A 119 2.53 -25.13 10.53
CA SER A 119 3.23 -23.94 11.00
C SER A 119 4.10 -23.40 9.87
N PHE A 120 4.67 -22.21 10.01
CA PHE A 120 5.50 -21.60 8.97
C PHE A 120 6.87 -21.24 9.52
N MET A 121 7.90 -21.43 8.71
CA MET A 121 9.26 -21.00 9.01
C MET A 121 9.91 -20.47 7.73
N ALA A 122 10.46 -19.26 7.80
CA ALA A 122 11.17 -18.64 6.67
C ALA A 122 12.65 -19.03 6.69
N SER A 123 13.27 -19.15 5.51
CA SER A 123 14.73 -19.23 5.39
C SER A 123 15.29 -17.87 5.04
N VAL A 124 16.44 -17.51 5.64
CA VAL A 124 17.20 -16.30 5.26
C VAL A 124 17.54 -16.31 3.75
N GLU A 125 17.72 -17.48 3.14
CA GLU A 125 18.01 -17.61 1.69
C GLU A 125 16.77 -17.42 0.80
N SER A 126 15.58 -17.71 1.33
CA SER A 126 14.29 -17.54 0.63
C SER A 126 13.70 -16.13 0.76
N MET A 127 14.18 -15.37 1.75
CA MET A 127 13.93 -13.93 1.76
C MET A 127 14.64 -13.36 0.54
N PRO A 128 13.97 -12.54 -0.29
CA PRO A 128 14.68 -11.72 -1.25
C PRO A 128 15.54 -10.75 -0.46
N VAL A 129 16.73 -11.22 -0.09
CA VAL A 129 17.83 -10.33 0.19
C VAL A 129 18.05 -9.66 -1.16
N ILE A 130 17.79 -8.37 -1.25
CA ILE A 130 18.59 -7.54 -2.14
C ILE A 130 20.00 -7.76 -1.61
N LYS A 131 20.64 -8.83 -2.08
CA LYS A 131 22.08 -8.91 -2.11
C LYS A 131 22.41 -7.85 -3.14
N ASP A 132 22.39 -6.60 -2.68
CA ASP A 132 23.57 -5.78 -2.87
C ASP A 132 24.69 -6.70 -2.42
N LYS A 133 25.19 -7.54 -3.34
CA LYS A 133 26.60 -7.83 -3.31
C LYS A 133 27.15 -6.43 -3.14
N ALA A 134 27.83 -6.20 -2.03
CA ALA A 134 28.80 -5.14 -1.94
C ALA A 134 29.82 -5.41 -3.05
N HIS A 135 29.40 -5.20 -4.30
CA HIS A 135 30.26 -4.81 -5.36
C HIS A 135 30.73 -3.47 -4.88
N SER A 136 32.04 -3.41 -4.77
CA SER A 136 32.90 -2.24 -4.77
C SER A 136 32.55 -1.30 -5.92
N GLY A 137 31.31 -0.81 -5.97
CA GLY A 137 30.89 0.28 -6.80
C GLY A 137 31.37 1.53 -6.10
N GLY A 138 32.22 2.30 -6.77
CA GLY A 138 32.63 3.60 -6.28
C GLY A 138 31.42 4.52 -6.08
N ILE A 139 31.69 5.72 -5.61
CA ILE A 139 30.70 6.81 -5.64
C ILE A 139 30.20 6.93 -7.11
N PRO A 140 28.89 7.06 -7.34
CA PRO A 140 28.34 7.18 -8.69
C PRO A 140 28.98 8.39 -9.40
N SER A 141 29.22 8.27 -10.70
CA SER A 141 29.81 9.35 -11.49
C SER A 141 29.06 9.54 -12.79
N ILE A 142 28.60 10.75 -13.05
CA ILE A 142 27.97 11.14 -14.32
C ILE A 142 29.08 11.62 -15.27
N ILE A 143 29.23 10.90 -16.39
CA ILE A 143 30.18 11.23 -17.45
C ILE A 143 29.54 12.17 -18.47
N ALA A 144 28.31 11.88 -18.89
CA ALA A 144 27.64 12.65 -19.94
C ALA A 144 26.11 12.58 -19.86
N LEU A 145 25.48 13.66 -20.34
CA LEU A 145 24.06 13.68 -20.68
C LEU A 145 23.93 13.69 -22.20
N ASN A 146 22.97 12.94 -22.74
CA ASN A 146 22.69 13.04 -24.18
C ASN A 146 22.13 14.42 -24.58
N LYS A 147 21.51 15.11 -23.62
CA LYS A 147 21.05 16.50 -23.74
C LYS A 147 21.07 17.17 -22.37
N ASP A 148 21.53 18.41 -22.32
CA ASP A 148 21.60 19.27 -21.14
C ASP A 148 20.32 20.11 -20.95
N PHE A 149 19.30 19.89 -21.79
CA PHE A 149 17.99 20.50 -21.64
C PHE A 149 16.85 19.57 -22.09
N ALA A 150 15.69 19.64 -21.44
CA ALA A 150 14.46 19.01 -21.91
C ALA A 150 13.20 19.61 -21.27
N GLU A 151 12.03 19.27 -21.80
CA GLU A 151 10.72 19.59 -21.20
C GLU A 151 10.34 18.48 -20.20
N VAL A 152 9.50 18.78 -19.21
CA VAL A 152 8.96 17.77 -18.25
C VAL A 152 8.35 16.58 -19.00
N GLY A 153 8.58 15.36 -18.52
CA GLY A 153 8.16 14.10 -19.14
C GLY A 153 9.06 13.59 -20.27
N SER A 154 9.98 14.41 -20.79
CA SER A 154 10.92 13.98 -21.83
C SER A 154 11.97 13.02 -21.28
N ILE A 155 12.29 11.95 -22.02
CA ILE A 155 13.41 11.04 -21.67
C ILE A 155 14.74 11.76 -21.87
N ILE A 156 15.59 11.73 -20.85
CA ILE A 156 17.02 12.03 -20.92
C ILE A 156 17.81 10.74 -20.68
N LYS A 157 19.01 10.67 -21.26
CA LYS A 157 19.96 9.60 -21.00
C LYS A 157 21.14 10.14 -20.21
N ILE A 158 21.49 9.42 -19.16
CA ILE A 158 22.60 9.73 -18.27
C ILE A 158 23.60 8.59 -18.40
N SER A 159 24.78 8.87 -18.94
CA SER A 159 25.88 7.90 -19.04
C SER A 159 26.90 8.16 -17.94
N GLY A 160 27.40 7.10 -17.34
CA GLY A 160 28.27 7.19 -16.18
C GLY A 160 28.78 5.85 -15.70
N GLU A 161 29.18 5.81 -14.44
CA GLU A 161 29.72 4.63 -13.77
C GLU A 161 29.19 4.54 -12.33
N ASN A 162 29.14 3.31 -11.80
CA ASN A 162 28.75 3.00 -10.42
C ASN A 162 27.32 3.41 -10.05
N PHE A 163 26.38 3.42 -11.00
CA PHE A 163 24.97 3.61 -10.68
C PHE A 163 24.31 2.37 -10.04
N GLY A 164 25.00 1.23 -10.05
CA GLY A 164 24.49 -0.05 -9.57
C GLY A 164 23.65 -0.79 -10.61
N GLU A 165 23.72 -2.13 -10.60
CA GLU A 165 22.97 -3.00 -11.52
C GLU A 165 21.46 -2.93 -11.30
N THR A 166 21.03 -2.65 -10.06
CA THR A 166 19.63 -2.46 -9.68
C THR A 166 19.44 -1.13 -8.99
N ARG A 167 18.30 -0.48 -9.21
CA ARG A 167 18.02 0.84 -8.63
C ARG A 167 17.93 0.80 -7.10
N GLY A 168 17.21 -0.18 -6.53
CA GLY A 168 16.90 -0.16 -5.10
C GLY A 168 16.23 1.16 -4.69
N SER A 169 16.75 1.80 -3.64
CA SER A 169 16.31 3.13 -3.18
C SER A 169 17.01 4.30 -3.90
N SER A 170 17.84 4.04 -4.91
CA SER A 170 18.57 5.08 -5.65
C SER A 170 17.63 6.03 -6.37
N GLN A 171 18.06 7.29 -6.51
CA GLN A 171 17.29 8.40 -7.06
C GLN A 171 18.06 9.24 -8.08
N VAL A 172 17.29 9.94 -8.92
CA VAL A 172 17.79 11.04 -9.76
C VAL A 172 17.11 12.32 -9.30
N LEU A 173 17.92 13.31 -8.92
CA LEU A 173 17.48 14.56 -8.32
C LEU A 173 17.75 15.73 -9.26
N PHE A 174 16.77 16.63 -9.38
CA PHE A 174 16.87 17.91 -10.07
C PHE A 174 16.75 19.03 -9.03
N VAL A 175 17.83 19.79 -8.85
CA VAL A 175 18.01 20.76 -7.77
C VAL A 175 18.18 22.15 -8.36
N SER A 176 17.17 23.02 -8.20
CA SER A 176 17.18 24.40 -8.71
C SER A 176 18.22 25.27 -7.99
N ASP A 177 18.18 25.27 -6.66
CA ASP A 177 18.99 26.15 -5.80
C ASP A 177 20.19 25.40 -5.22
N PHE A 178 20.90 24.70 -6.11
CA PHE A 178 22.00 23.83 -5.72
C PHE A 178 23.13 24.59 -5.02
N ASN A 179 23.61 24.06 -3.89
CA ASN A 179 24.84 24.48 -3.25
C ASN A 179 25.71 23.25 -2.93
N ALA A 180 27.03 23.44 -2.85
CA ALA A 180 27.95 22.31 -2.64
C ALA A 180 27.72 21.57 -1.32
N SER A 181 27.23 22.24 -0.27
CA SER A 181 26.93 21.59 1.02
C SER A 181 25.77 20.60 0.94
N MET A 182 24.90 20.69 -0.08
CA MET A 182 23.84 19.71 -0.31
C MET A 182 24.39 18.32 -0.65
N ILE A 183 25.59 18.22 -1.24
CA ILE A 183 26.24 16.90 -1.44
C ILE A 183 26.57 16.28 -0.08
N GLU A 184 27.15 17.04 0.84
CA GLU A 184 27.45 16.57 2.19
C GLU A 184 26.19 16.19 2.96
N GLN A 185 25.07 16.91 2.76
CA GLN A 185 23.77 16.56 3.35
C GLN A 185 23.32 15.19 2.84
N VAL A 186 23.36 14.95 1.53
CA VAL A 186 22.99 13.66 0.94
C VAL A 186 23.92 12.53 1.44
N GLU A 187 25.22 12.78 1.57
CA GLU A 187 26.18 11.81 2.12
C GLU A 187 25.89 11.46 3.59
N LYS A 188 25.39 12.43 4.37
CA LYS A 188 24.89 12.21 5.74
C LYS A 188 23.49 11.58 5.78
N LYS A 189 22.92 11.22 4.63
CA LYS A 189 21.55 10.72 4.47
C LYS A 189 20.49 11.71 4.93
N GLU A 190 20.82 13.00 4.86
CA GLU A 190 19.86 14.08 5.05
C GLU A 190 19.11 14.32 3.73
N GLU A 191 17.82 14.60 3.83
CA GLU A 191 16.97 14.89 2.68
C GLU A 191 17.20 16.33 2.19
N ILE A 192 17.34 16.50 0.87
CA ILE A 192 17.51 17.81 0.23
C ILE A 192 16.27 18.21 -0.56
N GLU A 193 16.04 19.51 -0.69
CA GLU A 193 14.93 20.00 -1.51
C GLU A 193 15.26 19.83 -3.01
N ALA A 194 14.52 18.93 -3.66
CA ALA A 194 14.74 18.56 -5.06
C ALA A 194 13.45 18.03 -5.70
N ALA A 195 13.30 18.18 -7.01
CA ALA A 195 12.38 17.35 -7.77
C ALA A 195 13.01 15.97 -7.99
N ARG A 196 12.24 14.91 -7.80
CA ARG A 196 12.73 13.52 -7.87
C ARG A 196 11.96 12.74 -8.93
N CYS A 197 12.66 11.82 -9.59
CA CYS A 197 11.99 10.83 -10.43
C CYS A 197 11.07 9.94 -9.57
N SER A 198 9.87 9.72 -10.08
CA SER A 198 8.79 9.03 -9.39
C SER A 198 8.46 7.72 -10.10
N ASP A 199 8.40 6.62 -9.34
CA ASP A 199 7.88 5.34 -9.85
C ASP A 199 6.39 5.49 -10.20
N TYR A 200 5.65 6.27 -9.42
CA TYR A 200 4.23 6.55 -9.66
C TYR A 200 4.01 7.29 -11.00
N ASP A 201 4.92 8.18 -11.37
CA ASP A 201 4.81 8.94 -12.63
C ASP A 201 5.52 8.25 -13.81
N TYR A 202 6.05 7.04 -13.60
CA TYR A 202 6.80 6.24 -14.57
C TYR A 202 8.01 6.99 -15.13
N ASP A 203 8.74 7.67 -14.26
CA ASP A 203 9.90 8.45 -14.65
C ASP A 203 11.13 7.57 -14.92
N PHE A 204 11.26 6.43 -14.24
CA PHE A 204 12.34 5.48 -14.48
C PHE A 204 12.02 4.60 -15.68
N VAL A 205 12.79 4.74 -16.76
CA VAL A 205 12.61 3.96 -18.01
C VAL A 205 13.65 2.85 -18.11
N LEU A 206 14.89 3.12 -17.72
CA LEU A 206 15.98 2.14 -17.71
C LEU A 206 16.95 2.49 -16.58
N TRP A 207 17.38 1.47 -15.85
CA TRP A 207 18.45 1.57 -14.86
C TRP A 207 19.49 0.49 -15.15
N SER A 208 20.75 0.88 -15.15
CA SER A 208 21.90 -0.02 -15.23
C SER A 208 23.09 0.66 -14.58
N ASN A 209 24.19 -0.08 -14.37
CA ASN A 209 25.38 0.46 -13.73
C ASN A 209 26.07 1.59 -14.52
N GLN A 210 25.82 1.71 -15.83
CA GLN A 210 26.51 2.67 -16.71
C GLN A 210 25.60 3.61 -17.49
N GLU A 211 24.31 3.28 -17.65
CA GLU A 211 23.35 4.08 -18.40
C GLU A 211 22.00 4.12 -17.66
N LEU A 212 21.46 5.32 -17.49
CA LEU A 212 20.12 5.56 -16.97
C LEU A 212 19.27 6.24 -18.04
N HIS A 213 18.03 5.80 -18.19
CA HIS A 213 17.01 6.56 -18.92
C HIS A 213 15.94 6.99 -17.93
N VAL A 214 15.79 8.31 -17.76
CA VAL A 214 14.76 8.87 -16.90
C VAL A 214 13.96 9.94 -17.63
N ARG A 215 12.70 10.11 -17.25
CA ARG A 215 11.92 11.29 -17.61
C ARG A 215 12.28 12.43 -16.68
N VAL A 216 12.33 13.64 -17.23
CA VAL A 216 12.38 14.84 -16.39
C VAL A 216 11.11 14.88 -15.54
N PRO A 217 11.21 14.81 -14.21
CA PRO A 217 10.06 14.63 -13.33
C PRO A 217 9.22 15.90 -13.24
N ASP A 218 7.99 15.75 -12.76
CA ASP A 218 7.14 16.89 -12.44
C ASP A 218 7.76 17.73 -11.31
N GLY A 219 7.68 19.05 -11.46
CA GLY A 219 8.27 20.02 -10.53
C GLY A 219 9.77 20.25 -10.69
N ALA A 220 10.42 19.62 -11.68
CA ALA A 220 11.80 19.94 -12.03
C ALA A 220 11.92 21.37 -12.56
N ASP A 221 12.98 22.07 -12.15
CA ASP A 221 13.39 23.37 -12.70
C ASP A 221 14.86 23.33 -13.13
N SER A 222 15.31 24.37 -13.83
CA SER A 222 16.69 24.51 -14.27
C SER A 222 17.63 24.62 -13.06
N GLY A 223 18.75 23.89 -13.10
CA GLY A 223 19.69 23.83 -11.99
C GLY A 223 20.70 22.70 -12.20
N MET A 224 20.92 21.92 -11.15
CA MET A 224 21.83 20.77 -11.17
C MET A 224 21.09 19.45 -11.15
N LEU A 225 21.63 18.47 -11.86
CA LEU A 225 21.20 17.07 -11.84
C LEU A 225 22.27 16.24 -11.14
N LEU A 226 21.84 15.33 -10.26
CA LEU A 226 22.71 14.34 -9.61
C LEU A 226 22.00 12.99 -9.43
N VAL A 227 22.79 11.92 -9.35
CA VAL A 227 22.33 10.56 -9.07
C VAL A 227 22.76 10.20 -7.65
N VAL A 228 21.82 9.73 -6.84
CA VAL A 228 22.05 9.28 -5.46
C VAL A 228 21.85 7.78 -5.38
N THR A 229 22.84 7.08 -4.86
CA THR A 229 22.82 5.62 -4.64
C THR A 229 23.07 5.29 -3.17
N SER A 230 23.01 4.02 -2.81
CA SER A 230 23.44 3.55 -1.48
C SER A 230 24.91 3.87 -1.17
N SER A 231 25.75 4.05 -2.20
CA SER A 231 27.16 4.42 -2.10
C SER A 231 27.42 5.93 -1.97
N GLY A 232 26.40 6.78 -2.12
CA GLY A 232 26.50 8.25 -2.03
C GLY A 232 25.95 8.99 -3.26
N ALA A 233 26.23 10.29 -3.31
CA ALA A 233 25.82 11.18 -4.38
C ALA A 233 26.88 11.31 -5.48
N SER A 234 26.45 11.46 -6.73
CA SER A 234 27.36 11.70 -7.85
C SER A 234 27.88 13.14 -7.89
N ASN A 235 28.83 13.40 -8.79
CA ASN A 235 29.05 14.77 -9.27
C ASN A 235 27.74 15.36 -9.80
N SER A 236 27.60 16.68 -9.68
CA SER A 236 26.48 17.42 -10.23
C SER A 236 26.76 17.87 -11.66
N VAL A 237 25.74 17.83 -12.52
CA VAL A 237 25.82 18.31 -13.91
C VAL A 237 24.72 19.34 -14.17
N PRO A 238 25.01 20.47 -14.85
CA PRO A 238 23.98 21.46 -15.18
C PRO A 238 22.89 20.88 -16.08
N PHE A 239 21.64 21.19 -15.79
CA PHE A 239 20.49 20.80 -16.59
C PHE A 239 19.46 21.93 -16.69
N ARG A 240 18.91 22.15 -17.88
CA ARG A 240 17.95 23.23 -18.15
C ARG A 240 16.56 22.67 -18.49
N VAL A 241 15.57 23.04 -17.70
CA VAL A 241 14.17 22.67 -17.97
C VAL A 241 13.54 23.68 -18.92
N LYS A 242 12.96 23.19 -20.02
CA LYS A 242 12.26 24.00 -21.01
C LYS A 242 10.77 24.09 -20.67
N ASN A 243 10.30 25.31 -20.40
CA ASN A 243 8.95 25.59 -19.94
C ASN A 243 8.12 26.34 -21.00
N LYS A 244 7.76 25.65 -22.10
CA LYS A 244 6.96 26.28 -23.17
C LYS A 244 5.47 26.39 -22.82
N ILE A 245 4.93 25.40 -22.13
CA ILE A 245 3.49 25.33 -21.82
C ILE A 245 3.10 26.35 -20.75
N GLY A 246 3.99 26.61 -19.80
CA GLY A 246 3.71 27.47 -18.67
C GLY A 246 4.77 27.37 -17.58
N THR A 247 4.50 28.00 -16.45
CA THR A 247 5.34 27.94 -15.25
C THR A 247 4.61 27.26 -14.11
N LYS A 248 5.34 26.53 -13.26
CA LYS A 248 4.89 26.01 -11.97
C LYS A 248 5.85 26.52 -10.90
N THR A 249 5.34 27.28 -9.95
CA THR A 249 6.15 27.89 -8.88
C THR A 249 5.70 27.39 -7.52
N TYR A 250 6.67 27.25 -6.62
CA TYR A 250 6.48 26.80 -5.24
C TYR A 250 6.74 27.97 -4.30
N SER A 251 5.78 28.25 -3.42
CA SER A 251 5.83 29.35 -2.46
C SER A 251 5.29 28.90 -1.10
N ASN A 252 5.36 29.79 -0.11
CA ASN A 252 4.68 29.63 1.18
C ASN A 252 4.89 28.25 1.82
N LYS A 253 6.15 27.78 1.86
CA LYS A 253 6.51 26.49 2.45
C LYS A 253 5.95 26.40 3.88
N LYS A 254 5.32 25.27 4.22
CA LYS A 254 4.90 24.92 5.58
C LYS A 254 5.54 23.60 5.99
N ASN A 255 6.11 23.58 7.19
CA ASN A 255 6.67 22.36 7.77
C ASN A 255 5.67 21.85 8.81
N PHE A 256 5.12 20.68 8.57
CA PHE A 256 4.13 20.05 9.43
C PHE A 256 4.76 18.96 10.28
N THR A 257 4.37 18.93 11.55
CA THR A 257 4.44 17.73 12.37
C THR A 257 3.02 17.23 12.59
N ILE A 258 2.74 15.98 12.22
CA ILE A 258 1.40 15.38 12.35
C ILE A 258 1.44 14.02 13.04
N ALA A 259 0.30 13.58 13.58
CA ALA A 259 0.12 12.22 14.08
C ALA A 259 -1.11 11.54 13.45
N ALA A 260 -0.94 10.28 13.03
CA ALA A 260 -2.03 9.38 12.69
C ALA A 260 -2.18 8.34 13.80
N GLU A 261 -3.42 8.06 14.20
CA GLU A 261 -3.72 7.19 15.34
C GLU A 261 -4.89 6.24 15.06
N VAL A 262 -4.76 5.02 15.59
CA VAL A 262 -5.83 4.01 15.61
C VAL A 262 -5.86 3.27 16.93
N ASP A 263 -7.08 3.08 17.45
CA ASP A 263 -7.38 2.36 18.67
C ASP A 263 -8.24 1.12 18.37
N ILE A 264 -7.76 -0.07 18.76
CA ILE A 264 -8.51 -1.34 18.69
C ILE A 264 -8.85 -1.81 20.11
N SER A 265 -10.11 -2.18 20.32
CA SER A 265 -10.63 -2.62 21.62
C SER A 265 -11.82 -3.57 21.48
N ASN A 266 -12.35 -4.07 22.59
CA ASN A 266 -13.56 -4.91 22.65
C ASN A 266 -13.52 -6.12 21.69
N VAL A 267 -12.38 -6.80 21.67
CA VAL A 267 -12.12 -7.94 20.79
C VAL A 267 -12.84 -9.19 21.28
N GLU A 268 -13.54 -9.87 20.39
CA GLU A 268 -14.07 -11.22 20.57
C GLU A 268 -13.53 -12.06 19.41
N ALA A 269 -12.84 -13.16 19.74
CA ALA A 269 -12.11 -13.97 18.76
C ALA A 269 -12.07 -15.44 19.18
N VAL A 270 -11.89 -16.34 18.22
CA VAL A 270 -11.66 -17.77 18.46
C VAL A 270 -10.20 -18.03 18.83
N GLU A 271 -9.91 -19.21 19.39
CA GLU A 271 -8.54 -19.67 19.60
C GLU A 271 -7.81 -19.77 18.25
N LYS A 272 -6.61 -19.16 18.15
CA LYS A 272 -5.85 -18.92 16.91
C LYS A 272 -6.51 -17.92 15.97
N ASN A 273 -6.08 -16.67 16.10
CA ASN A 273 -6.58 -15.56 15.30
C ASN A 273 -5.46 -14.56 14.97
N SER A 274 -5.67 -13.73 13.96
CA SER A 274 -4.72 -12.71 13.52
C SER A 274 -5.42 -11.42 13.12
N LEU A 275 -4.77 -10.30 13.37
CA LEU A 275 -5.20 -8.96 12.97
C LEU A 275 -4.01 -8.18 12.41
N PHE A 276 -4.14 -7.73 11.18
CA PHE A 276 -3.24 -6.77 10.54
C PHE A 276 -3.90 -5.40 10.52
N ILE A 277 -3.15 -4.38 10.89
CA ILE A 277 -3.53 -2.97 10.79
C ILE A 277 -2.56 -2.28 9.86
N LYS A 278 -3.07 -1.72 8.76
CA LYS A 278 -2.29 -1.07 7.70
C LYS A 278 -2.53 0.43 7.79
N VAL A 279 -1.56 1.16 8.35
CA VAL A 279 -1.67 2.61 8.57
C VAL A 279 -0.96 3.34 7.43
N PRO A 280 -1.68 4.17 6.64
CA PRO A 280 -1.09 4.89 5.51
C PRO A 280 0.00 5.88 5.93
N LEU A 281 1.07 5.95 5.15
CA LEU A 281 2.14 6.93 5.25
C LEU A 281 1.83 8.15 4.37
N PRO A 282 2.23 9.38 4.75
CA PRO A 282 2.17 10.53 3.84
C PRO A 282 3.01 10.27 2.58
N ILE A 283 2.55 10.74 1.42
CA ILE A 283 3.24 10.50 0.15
C ILE A 283 4.21 11.63 -0.20
N GLN A 284 5.21 11.34 -1.03
CA GLN A 284 6.00 12.39 -1.66
C GLN A 284 5.43 12.78 -3.03
N SER A 285 5.39 14.08 -3.32
CA SER A 285 4.88 14.64 -4.58
C SER A 285 5.58 15.96 -4.93
N TYR A 286 5.15 16.60 -6.03
CA TYR A 286 5.66 17.90 -6.41
C TYR A 286 5.34 19.01 -5.39
N SER A 287 4.21 18.91 -4.67
CA SER A 287 3.73 19.88 -3.67
C SER A 287 4.02 19.47 -2.23
N GLN A 288 4.42 18.22 -2.00
CA GLN A 288 4.70 17.66 -0.67
C GLN A 288 6.04 16.93 -0.71
N ARG A 289 7.06 17.51 -0.07
CA ARG A 289 8.45 17.04 -0.12
C ARG A 289 8.97 16.77 1.30
N ASP A 290 10.13 16.15 1.39
CA ASP A 290 10.83 15.93 2.68
C ASP A 290 9.95 15.20 3.71
N VAL A 291 9.26 14.15 3.26
CA VAL A 291 8.40 13.34 4.13
C VAL A 291 9.28 12.44 4.99
N LYS A 292 9.14 12.55 6.32
CA LYS A 292 9.92 11.80 7.29
C LYS A 292 9.02 11.10 8.29
N VAL A 293 9.29 9.83 8.53
CA VAL A 293 8.75 9.11 9.69
C VAL A 293 9.54 9.54 10.92
N LEU A 294 8.89 10.21 11.87
CA LEU A 294 9.51 10.67 13.11
C LEU A 294 9.43 9.59 14.19
N SER A 295 8.26 8.95 14.33
CA SER A 295 8.05 7.86 15.26
C SER A 295 6.91 6.94 14.81
N ILE A 296 7.02 5.63 15.10
CA ILE A 296 5.93 4.66 14.97
C ILE A 296 5.93 3.82 16.25
N ASN A 297 4.81 3.85 16.99
CA ASN A 297 4.65 3.12 18.23
C ASN A 297 3.30 2.38 18.25
N PRO A 298 3.26 1.06 18.51
CA PRO A 298 4.39 0.13 18.66
C PRO A 298 5.17 -0.06 17.35
N THR A 299 6.36 -0.64 17.40
CA THR A 299 7.14 -0.94 16.19
C THR A 299 6.31 -1.80 15.22
N PRO A 300 6.24 -1.44 13.92
CA PRO A 300 5.43 -2.17 12.96
C PRO A 300 6.11 -3.49 12.59
N PHE A 301 5.31 -4.45 12.11
CA PHE A 301 5.81 -5.69 11.50
C PHE A 301 6.54 -5.39 10.18
N VAL A 302 5.99 -4.46 9.36
CA VAL A 302 6.65 -3.91 8.17
C VAL A 302 6.55 -2.39 8.21
N ALA A 303 7.68 -1.69 8.13
CA ALA A 303 7.73 -0.23 8.28
C ALA A 303 7.14 0.53 7.08
N ASP A 304 7.33 0.01 5.87
CA ASP A 304 6.72 0.54 4.64
C ASP A 304 6.51 -0.62 3.67
N TYR A 305 5.25 -0.95 3.43
CA TYR A 305 4.82 -1.82 2.34
C TYR A 305 3.82 -1.06 1.48
N GLN A 306 4.24 -0.69 0.27
CA GLN A 306 3.42 0.03 -0.69
C GLN A 306 2.75 1.28 -0.06
N GLY A 307 3.48 2.06 0.74
CA GLY A 307 2.98 3.31 1.32
C GLY A 307 2.17 3.15 2.62
N ALA A 308 2.18 1.98 3.25
CA ALA A 308 1.58 1.77 4.57
C ALA A 308 2.52 1.03 5.52
N ALA A 309 2.52 1.44 6.79
CA ALA A 309 3.12 0.67 7.87
C ALA A 309 2.14 -0.42 8.32
N ILE A 310 2.61 -1.67 8.38
CA ILE A 310 1.80 -2.84 8.72
C ILE A 310 2.14 -3.28 10.14
N HIS A 311 1.13 -3.35 11.00
CA HIS A 311 1.20 -3.96 12.33
C HIS A 311 0.50 -5.31 12.31
N GLN A 312 1.07 -6.32 12.95
CA GLN A 312 0.51 -7.67 13.05
C GLN A 312 0.32 -8.05 14.51
N TYR A 313 -0.84 -8.61 14.82
CA TYR A 313 -1.17 -9.13 16.14
C TYR A 313 -1.76 -10.53 16.00
N GLU A 314 -1.30 -11.46 16.84
CA GLU A 314 -1.75 -12.84 16.84
C GLU A 314 -2.33 -13.22 18.20
N ASN A 315 -3.30 -14.14 18.19
CA ASN A 315 -3.93 -14.68 19.40
C ASN A 315 -4.50 -13.59 20.32
N ILE A 316 -5.07 -12.53 19.74
CA ILE A 316 -5.69 -11.46 20.50
C ILE A 316 -6.99 -11.93 21.14
N ASN A 317 -7.33 -11.35 22.29
CA ASN A 317 -8.47 -11.77 23.11
C ASN A 317 -9.19 -10.55 23.72
N SER A 318 -10.22 -10.79 24.53
CA SER A 318 -11.06 -9.74 25.11
C SER A 318 -10.34 -8.77 26.02
N SER A 319 -9.16 -9.11 26.53
CA SER A 319 -8.31 -8.20 27.31
C SER A 319 -7.41 -7.33 26.44
N THR A 320 -7.23 -7.67 25.15
CA THR A 320 -6.34 -6.96 24.24
C THR A 320 -6.87 -5.56 23.92
N LYS A 321 -6.00 -4.57 24.11
CA LYS A 321 -6.19 -3.19 23.66
C LYS A 321 -4.95 -2.78 22.88
N ILE A 322 -5.15 -2.24 21.69
CA ILE A 322 -4.07 -1.79 20.81
C ILE A 322 -4.25 -0.30 20.58
N HIS A 323 -3.16 0.44 20.77
CA HIS A 323 -3.05 1.84 20.40
C HIS A 323 -1.83 1.97 19.49
N ILE A 324 -2.05 2.40 18.26
CA ILE A 324 -0.98 2.69 17.30
C ILE A 324 -0.96 4.19 17.05
N ARG A 325 0.23 4.78 17.14
CA ARG A 325 0.50 6.20 16.88
C ARG A 325 1.71 6.34 15.99
N GLN A 326 1.55 7.08 14.90
CA GLN A 326 2.60 7.33 13.90
C GLN A 326 2.74 8.82 13.70
N GLU A 327 3.95 9.35 13.89
CA GLU A 327 4.27 10.76 13.72
C GLU A 327 5.13 11.00 12.48
N TYR A 328 4.81 12.09 11.78
CA TYR A 328 5.47 12.45 10.54
C TYR A 328 5.89 13.92 10.51
N GLY A 329 7.03 14.17 9.89
CA GLY A 329 7.47 15.49 9.44
C GLY A 329 7.20 15.62 7.94
N VAL A 330 6.54 16.68 7.51
CA VAL A 330 6.15 16.87 6.10
C VAL A 330 6.31 18.32 5.67
N ASN A 331 7.01 18.57 4.57
CA ASN A 331 7.07 19.91 3.98
C ASN A 331 6.08 20.03 2.83
N THR A 332 5.25 21.06 2.87
CA THR A 332 4.21 21.31 1.86
C THR A 332 4.41 22.70 1.29
N TYR A 333 3.97 22.90 0.05
CA TYR A 333 4.19 24.14 -0.69
C TYR A 333 2.90 24.59 -1.35
N GLU A 334 2.71 25.90 -1.37
CA GLU A 334 1.73 26.51 -2.25
C GLU A 334 2.24 26.35 -3.68
N VAL A 335 1.37 25.84 -4.54
CA VAL A 335 1.66 25.61 -5.96
C VAL A 335 0.86 26.61 -6.77
N ASN A 336 1.56 27.41 -7.56
CA ASN A 336 0.94 28.31 -8.53
C ASN A 336 1.33 27.89 -9.95
N THR A 337 0.35 27.61 -10.80
CA THR A 337 0.56 27.32 -12.22
C THR A 337 0.10 28.47 -13.10
N ARG A 338 0.85 28.75 -14.17
CA ARG A 338 0.46 29.70 -15.22
C ARG A 338 0.60 29.01 -16.57
N ILE A 339 -0.51 28.53 -17.10
CA ILE A 339 -0.57 27.80 -18.38
C ILE A 339 -0.93 28.75 -19.51
N ASN A 340 -0.19 28.67 -20.61
CA ASN A 340 -0.62 29.20 -21.90
C ASN A 340 -1.27 28.07 -22.71
N PRO A 341 -2.61 28.06 -22.86
CA PRO A 341 -3.31 26.98 -23.55
C PRO A 341 -2.86 26.77 -25.00
N VAL A 342 -2.35 27.80 -25.68
CA VAL A 342 -1.89 27.71 -27.07
C VAL A 342 -0.71 26.74 -27.21
N ASN A 343 0.12 26.64 -26.17
CA ASN A 343 1.30 25.79 -26.17
C ASN A 343 1.02 24.36 -25.67
N VAL A 344 -0.18 24.10 -25.13
CA VAL A 344 -0.57 22.78 -24.64
C VAL A 344 -0.68 21.81 -25.80
N ARG A 345 -0.02 20.65 -25.67
CA ARG A 345 -0.02 19.60 -26.68
C ARG A 345 -1.39 18.96 -26.81
N VAL A 346 -1.85 18.78 -28.03
CA VAL A 346 -3.13 18.14 -28.36
C VAL A 346 -2.85 16.74 -28.92
N ASN A 347 -3.57 15.73 -28.45
CA ASN A 347 -3.45 14.33 -28.89
C ASN A 347 -2.03 13.72 -28.76
N SER A 348 -1.21 14.25 -27.86
CA SER A 348 0.12 13.72 -27.55
C SER A 348 0.05 12.76 -26.38
N ARG A 349 0.75 11.62 -26.47
CA ARG A 349 0.88 10.60 -25.41
C ARG A 349 2.31 10.04 -25.40
N GLN A 350 3.30 10.85 -25.03
CA GLN A 350 4.69 10.37 -25.03
C GLN A 350 4.94 9.48 -23.81
N ASN A 351 4.40 9.84 -22.64
CA ASN A 351 4.38 8.93 -21.49
C ASN A 351 3.15 8.01 -21.53
N LYS A 352 3.20 6.97 -22.39
CA LYS A 352 2.10 6.02 -22.56
C LYS A 352 1.61 5.42 -21.24
N ALA A 353 2.52 5.08 -20.32
CA ALA A 353 2.19 4.48 -19.04
C ALA A 353 1.25 5.36 -18.19
N ILE A 354 1.42 6.69 -18.19
CA ILE A 354 0.49 7.60 -17.53
C ILE A 354 -0.90 7.51 -18.15
N TYR A 355 -1.02 7.48 -19.47
CA TYR A 355 -2.33 7.40 -20.13
C TYR A 355 -2.99 6.02 -19.94
N ASP A 356 -2.21 4.95 -20.05
CA ASP A 356 -2.71 3.58 -19.95
C ASP A 356 -3.17 3.23 -18.53
N ASN A 357 -2.66 3.91 -17.50
CA ASN A 357 -3.04 3.69 -16.10
C ASN A 357 -3.97 4.76 -15.53
N TYR A 358 -3.83 6.03 -15.96
CA TYR A 358 -4.51 7.17 -15.32
C TYR A 358 -5.55 7.85 -16.19
N ALA A 359 -5.73 7.45 -17.45
CA ALA A 359 -6.83 7.88 -18.31
C ALA A 359 -7.89 6.78 -18.54
N ILE A 360 -7.86 5.70 -17.74
CA ILE A 360 -8.81 4.57 -17.81
C ILE A 360 -9.67 4.47 -16.54
N ALA A 361 -10.79 3.75 -16.61
CA ALA A 361 -11.65 3.53 -15.45
C ALA A 361 -11.01 2.58 -14.42
N THR A 362 -11.31 2.81 -13.15
CA THR A 362 -11.04 1.88 -12.03
C THR A 362 -12.33 1.71 -11.22
N GLU A 363 -12.30 0.87 -10.18
CA GLU A 363 -13.43 0.75 -9.25
C GLU A 363 -13.71 2.07 -8.53
N LEU A 364 -12.66 2.72 -7.99
CA LEU A 364 -12.78 4.05 -7.38
C LEU A 364 -13.18 5.14 -8.39
N ILE A 365 -12.74 5.06 -9.65
CA ILE A 365 -12.89 6.13 -10.65
C ILE A 365 -13.65 5.59 -11.87
N PRO A 366 -15.00 5.60 -11.83
CA PRO A 366 -15.84 4.88 -12.80
C PRO A 366 -15.99 5.62 -14.14
N ALA A 367 -14.88 5.89 -14.83
CA ALA A 367 -14.86 6.64 -16.09
C ALA A 367 -15.57 5.94 -17.27
N ASN A 368 -15.90 4.66 -17.12
CA ASN A 368 -16.66 3.84 -18.08
C ASN A 368 -18.17 3.84 -17.79
N ASP A 369 -18.64 4.49 -16.72
CA ASP A 369 -20.06 4.61 -16.45
C ASP A 369 -20.77 5.38 -17.60
N PRO A 370 -21.91 4.87 -18.12
CA PRO A 370 -22.59 5.49 -19.26
C PRO A 370 -23.03 6.94 -19.01
N LEU A 371 -23.44 7.30 -17.79
CA LEU A 371 -23.81 8.66 -17.44
C LEU A 371 -22.58 9.56 -17.42
N ILE A 372 -21.46 9.10 -16.84
CA ILE A 372 -20.20 9.85 -16.85
C ILE A 372 -19.74 10.10 -18.30
N GLN A 373 -19.71 9.07 -19.14
CA GLN A 373 -19.29 9.21 -20.53
C GLN A 373 -20.17 10.19 -21.30
N LYS A 374 -21.50 10.07 -21.16
CA LYS A 374 -22.46 11.00 -21.78
C LYS A 374 -22.22 12.43 -21.32
N THR A 375 -22.12 12.65 -20.00
CA THR A 375 -21.89 13.99 -19.43
C THR A 375 -20.53 14.56 -19.86
N ALA A 376 -19.47 13.76 -19.92
CA ALA A 376 -18.16 14.21 -20.39
C ALA A 376 -18.23 14.70 -21.85
N VAL A 377 -18.91 13.96 -22.73
CA VAL A 377 -19.12 14.36 -24.13
C VAL A 377 -19.92 15.67 -24.24
N GLU A 378 -20.99 15.82 -23.46
CA GLU A 378 -21.83 17.03 -23.44
C GLU A 378 -21.06 18.27 -22.98
N ILE A 379 -20.18 18.14 -21.97
CA ILE A 379 -19.37 19.23 -21.43
C ILE A 379 -18.23 19.60 -22.39
N VAL A 380 -17.49 18.61 -22.86
CA VAL A 380 -16.25 18.82 -23.64
C VAL A 380 -16.56 19.22 -25.08
N GLN A 381 -17.58 18.62 -25.68
CA GLN A 381 -17.98 18.86 -27.07
C GLN A 381 -16.78 18.68 -28.02
N ASN A 382 -16.55 19.66 -28.90
CA ASN A 382 -15.46 19.64 -29.90
C ASN A 382 -14.13 20.18 -29.37
N GLU A 383 -14.01 20.51 -28.08
CA GLU A 383 -12.75 20.97 -27.50
C GLU A 383 -11.71 19.86 -27.57
N ARG A 384 -10.51 20.18 -28.06
CA ARG A 384 -9.41 19.21 -28.23
C ARG A 384 -8.29 19.43 -27.23
N ASN A 385 -8.14 20.66 -26.73
CA ASN A 385 -7.08 21.02 -25.81
C ASN A 385 -7.36 20.43 -24.41
N PRO A 386 -6.50 19.52 -23.89
CA PRO A 386 -6.76 18.83 -22.62
C PRO A 386 -6.91 19.79 -21.42
N TYR A 387 -6.18 20.91 -21.40
CA TYR A 387 -6.33 21.93 -20.36
C TYR A 387 -7.72 22.59 -20.42
N ASN A 388 -8.17 22.97 -21.62
CA ASN A 388 -9.50 23.57 -21.79
C ASN A 388 -10.63 22.56 -21.51
N LYS A 389 -10.44 21.28 -21.87
CA LYS A 389 -11.38 20.21 -21.52
C LYS A 389 -11.53 20.08 -20.00
N ALA A 390 -10.41 19.98 -19.27
CA ALA A 390 -10.40 19.93 -17.80
C ALA A 390 -11.08 21.17 -17.20
N ARG A 391 -10.82 22.37 -17.74
CA ARG A 391 -11.46 23.61 -17.30
C ARG A 391 -12.98 23.62 -17.51
N ARG A 392 -13.46 23.09 -18.64
CA ARG A 392 -14.91 22.96 -18.91
C ARG A 392 -15.58 22.02 -17.90
N ILE A 393 -14.94 20.90 -17.59
CA ILE A 393 -15.40 19.93 -16.58
C ILE A 393 -15.46 20.59 -15.20
N TYR A 394 -14.38 21.22 -14.77
CA TYR A 394 -14.30 21.94 -13.50
C TYR A 394 -15.40 23.02 -13.38
N ASN A 395 -15.53 23.89 -14.38
CA ASN A 395 -16.54 24.95 -14.38
C ASN A 395 -17.97 24.39 -14.40
N TYR A 396 -18.21 23.29 -15.12
CA TYR A 396 -19.51 22.63 -15.12
C TYR A 396 -19.87 22.13 -13.73
N LEU A 397 -18.95 21.45 -13.04
CA LEU A 397 -19.18 20.92 -11.70
C LEU A 397 -19.44 22.05 -10.70
N LEU A 398 -18.60 23.09 -10.66
CA LEU A 398 -18.80 24.25 -9.77
C LEU A 398 -20.13 24.97 -9.97
N LYS A 399 -20.67 24.95 -11.19
CA LYS A 399 -21.92 25.61 -11.54
C LYS A 399 -23.15 24.75 -11.26
N ASN A 400 -23.05 23.44 -11.45
CA ASN A 400 -24.21 22.54 -11.52
C ASN A 400 -24.30 21.56 -10.34
N VAL A 401 -23.31 21.50 -9.46
CA VAL A 401 -23.29 20.60 -8.30
C VAL A 401 -23.06 21.43 -7.04
N GLU A 402 -23.99 21.32 -6.09
CA GLU A 402 -23.83 21.87 -4.75
C GLU A 402 -22.79 21.04 -3.99
N ILE A 403 -21.73 21.68 -3.52
CA ILE A 403 -20.65 21.02 -2.79
C ILE A 403 -20.91 21.22 -1.29
N ILE A 404 -21.00 20.12 -0.55
CA ILE A 404 -21.28 20.10 0.88
C ILE A 404 -20.13 19.49 1.69
N PRO A 405 -20.05 19.74 3.01
CA PRO A 405 -19.09 19.06 3.86
C PRO A 405 -19.23 17.53 3.80
N ALA A 406 -18.11 16.83 3.92
CA ALA A 406 -18.07 15.38 3.94
C ALA A 406 -18.80 14.78 5.15
N SER A 407 -19.47 13.65 4.91
CA SER A 407 -20.20 12.91 5.93
C SER A 407 -19.97 11.41 5.77
N ILE A 408 -19.65 10.73 6.86
CA ILE A 408 -19.53 9.27 6.89
C ILE A 408 -20.84 8.56 6.55
N LEU A 409 -21.98 9.25 6.64
CA LEU A 409 -23.30 8.70 6.29
C LEU A 409 -23.45 8.47 4.78
N ASN A 410 -22.60 9.10 3.97
CA ASN A 410 -22.59 8.92 2.53
C ASN A 410 -21.72 7.72 2.10
N SER A 411 -21.03 7.04 3.02
CA SER A 411 -20.23 5.85 2.72
C SER A 411 -21.07 4.75 2.04
N GLY A 412 -20.53 4.19 0.97
CA GLY A 412 -21.16 3.24 0.05
C GLY A 412 -21.92 3.89 -1.11
N ALA A 413 -22.08 5.21 -1.14
CA ALA A 413 -22.72 5.90 -2.25
C ALA A 413 -21.76 6.06 -3.43
N SER A 414 -22.24 5.79 -4.64
CA SER A 414 -21.47 6.01 -5.87
C SER A 414 -21.31 7.50 -6.16
N PRO A 415 -20.09 7.99 -6.47
CA PRO A 415 -19.87 9.38 -6.89
C PRO A 415 -20.66 9.79 -8.14
N VAL A 416 -21.13 8.83 -8.94
CA VAL A 416 -22.00 9.05 -10.11
C VAL A 416 -23.33 9.68 -9.70
N ASN A 417 -23.84 9.40 -8.49
CA ASN A 417 -25.11 9.92 -8.01
C ASN A 417 -25.12 11.45 -7.94
N ALA A 418 -23.96 12.07 -7.70
CA ALA A 418 -23.83 13.52 -7.68
C ALA A 418 -24.24 14.20 -9.00
N LEU A 419 -24.10 13.51 -10.15
CA LEU A 419 -24.57 14.04 -11.44
C LEU A 419 -26.10 14.08 -11.55
N LYS A 420 -26.81 13.18 -10.85
CA LYS A 420 -28.28 13.10 -10.83
C LYS A 420 -28.85 14.02 -9.77
N GLU A 421 -28.29 13.96 -8.56
CA GLU A 421 -28.77 14.68 -7.37
C GLU A 421 -28.34 16.15 -7.36
N LYS A 422 -27.36 16.52 -8.19
CA LYS A 422 -26.77 17.87 -8.23
C LYS A 422 -26.17 18.30 -6.90
N LYS A 423 -25.70 17.32 -6.12
CA LYS A 423 -25.12 17.50 -4.79
C LYS A 423 -24.01 16.48 -4.59
N ALA A 424 -22.89 16.91 -4.02
CA ALA A 424 -21.78 16.02 -3.70
C ALA A 424 -21.01 16.53 -2.47
N ASP A 425 -20.39 15.63 -1.72
CA ASP A 425 -19.37 16.03 -0.76
C ASP A 425 -17.98 16.19 -1.42
N THR A 426 -16.99 16.62 -0.63
CA THR A 426 -15.61 16.84 -1.14
C THR A 426 -14.96 15.55 -1.65
N TYR A 427 -15.34 14.39 -1.10
CA TYR A 427 -14.89 13.07 -1.58
C TYR A 427 -15.47 12.77 -2.96
N ASP A 428 -16.80 12.85 -3.09
CA ASP A 428 -17.50 12.53 -4.33
C ASP A 428 -17.13 13.49 -5.47
N ILE A 429 -17.02 14.80 -5.19
CA ILE A 429 -16.71 15.79 -6.24
C ILE A 429 -15.29 15.64 -6.80
N ALA A 430 -14.32 15.26 -5.96
CA ALA A 430 -12.94 15.01 -6.37
C ALA A 430 -12.85 13.80 -7.30
N ILE A 431 -13.51 12.69 -6.92
CA ILE A 431 -13.58 11.48 -7.75
C ILE A 431 -14.36 11.75 -9.04
N LEU A 432 -15.48 12.48 -8.95
CA LEU A 432 -16.30 12.79 -10.12
C LEU A 432 -15.54 13.66 -11.14
N PHE A 433 -14.76 14.64 -10.69
CA PHE A 433 -13.87 15.40 -11.57
C PHE A 433 -12.90 14.46 -12.29
N ALA A 434 -12.21 13.58 -11.54
CA ALA A 434 -11.26 12.63 -12.12
C ALA A 434 -11.95 11.70 -13.13
N ALA A 435 -13.13 11.16 -12.81
CA ALA A 435 -13.85 10.26 -13.69
C ALA A 435 -14.30 10.93 -15.00
N LEU A 436 -14.82 12.16 -14.94
CA LEU A 436 -15.16 12.95 -16.13
C LEU A 436 -13.93 13.30 -16.96
N ALA A 437 -12.81 13.67 -16.32
CA ALA A 437 -11.55 13.95 -17.01
C ALA A 437 -11.01 12.71 -17.74
N ARG A 438 -11.03 11.54 -17.08
CA ARG A 438 -10.63 10.27 -17.69
C ARG A 438 -11.55 9.87 -18.85
N ALA A 439 -12.86 10.03 -18.71
CA ALA A 439 -13.81 9.81 -19.79
C ALA A 439 -13.56 10.74 -21.00
N ALA A 440 -12.98 11.92 -20.77
CA ALA A 440 -12.54 12.85 -21.81
C ALA A 440 -11.13 12.56 -22.39
N GLY A 441 -10.49 11.48 -21.94
CA GLY A 441 -9.15 11.02 -22.34
C GLY A 441 -7.99 11.76 -21.68
N ILE A 442 -8.23 12.41 -20.53
CA ILE A 442 -7.23 13.16 -19.77
C ILE A 442 -6.81 12.31 -18.56
N PRO A 443 -5.52 12.06 -18.35
CA PRO A 443 -5.08 11.38 -17.14
C PRO A 443 -5.42 12.22 -15.91
N ALA A 444 -6.09 11.65 -14.92
CA ALA A 444 -6.54 12.37 -13.73
C ALA A 444 -6.61 11.45 -12.51
N GLN A 445 -6.38 11.99 -11.32
CA GLN A 445 -6.38 11.24 -10.07
C GLN A 445 -7.04 12.07 -8.96
N PRO A 446 -7.92 11.47 -8.13
CA PRO A 446 -8.28 12.05 -6.85
C PRO A 446 -7.12 11.89 -5.87
N ILE A 447 -7.05 12.77 -4.89
CA ILE A 447 -6.06 12.78 -3.82
C ILE A 447 -6.81 12.81 -2.50
N ALA A 448 -6.43 11.94 -1.57
CA ALA A 448 -6.96 11.92 -0.22
C ALA A 448 -5.92 12.40 0.78
N GLY A 449 -6.39 13.15 1.77
CA GLY A 449 -5.54 13.66 2.83
C GLY A 449 -6.30 14.43 3.89
N ILE A 450 -5.59 15.38 4.49
CA ILE A 450 -6.14 16.34 5.44
C ILE A 450 -5.83 17.77 5.02
N ILE A 451 -6.64 18.70 5.49
CA ILE A 451 -6.39 20.14 5.44
C ILE A 451 -6.45 20.75 6.84
N ALA A 452 -5.57 21.70 7.12
CA ALA A 452 -5.51 22.43 8.37
C ALA A 452 -6.12 23.83 8.22
N ASP A 453 -6.97 24.23 9.16
CA ASP A 453 -7.45 25.61 9.26
C ASP A 453 -6.42 26.53 9.95
N VAL A 454 -6.75 27.82 10.05
CA VAL A 454 -5.91 28.81 10.75
C VAL A 454 -5.72 28.53 12.24
N SER A 455 -6.59 27.70 12.83
CA SER A 455 -6.52 27.25 14.23
C SER A 455 -5.75 25.93 14.38
N GLN A 456 -5.14 25.42 13.30
CA GLN A 456 -4.46 24.12 13.20
C GLN A 456 -5.39 22.92 13.42
N THR A 457 -6.69 23.10 13.24
CA THR A 457 -7.65 22.00 13.24
C THR A 457 -7.58 21.26 11.92
N SER A 458 -7.37 19.95 11.96
CA SER A 458 -7.32 19.07 10.79
C SER A 458 -8.71 18.56 10.40
N TYR A 459 -9.01 18.64 9.10
CA TYR A 459 -10.22 18.09 8.50
C TYR A 459 -9.84 17.11 7.40
N LEU A 460 -10.61 16.03 7.25
CA LEU A 460 -10.49 15.18 6.07
C LEU A 460 -10.85 15.99 4.83
N HIS A 461 -10.05 15.86 3.78
CA HIS A 461 -10.29 16.57 2.54
C HIS A 461 -9.80 15.76 1.34
N TRP A 462 -10.49 15.95 0.22
CA TRP A 462 -10.18 15.32 -1.04
C TRP A 462 -10.19 16.35 -2.15
N TRP A 463 -9.21 16.25 -3.04
CA TRP A 463 -9.09 17.10 -4.22
C TRP A 463 -8.65 16.23 -5.38
N ALA A 464 -8.34 16.82 -6.53
CA ALA A 464 -7.88 16.05 -7.69
C ALA A 464 -6.73 16.74 -8.40
N GLU A 465 -6.17 16.03 -9.36
CA GLU A 465 -5.21 16.58 -10.30
C GLU A 465 -5.38 15.94 -11.68
N PHE A 466 -4.93 16.65 -12.71
CA PHE A 466 -4.91 16.15 -14.08
C PHE A 466 -3.56 16.38 -14.74
N TYR A 467 -3.16 15.50 -15.65
CA TYR A 467 -1.84 15.54 -16.26
C TYR A 467 -1.85 16.25 -17.63
N LEU A 468 -0.88 17.13 -17.84
CA LEU A 468 -0.56 17.68 -19.16
C LEU A 468 0.84 17.26 -19.60
N GLU A 469 0.90 16.59 -20.74
CA GLU A 469 2.14 16.22 -21.41
C GLU A 469 3.03 17.45 -21.66
N GLY A 470 4.29 17.39 -21.22
CA GLY A 470 5.25 18.51 -21.32
C GLY A 470 5.18 19.52 -20.17
N PHE A 471 4.25 19.35 -19.22
CA PHE A 471 4.11 20.24 -18.06
C PHE A 471 4.07 19.48 -16.72
N GLY A 472 3.38 18.34 -16.64
CA GLY A 472 3.19 17.58 -15.40
C GLY A 472 1.75 17.63 -14.88
N TRP A 473 1.57 17.31 -13.60
CA TRP A 473 0.27 17.29 -12.93
C TRP A 473 -0.18 18.71 -12.55
N ILE A 474 -1.48 18.96 -12.69
CA ILE A 474 -2.11 20.24 -12.38
C ILE A 474 -3.16 20.01 -11.30
N PRO A 475 -3.03 20.62 -10.12
CA PRO A 475 -3.99 20.44 -9.05
C PRO A 475 -5.32 21.12 -9.38
N VAL A 476 -6.42 20.52 -8.90
CA VAL A 476 -7.73 21.16 -8.85
C VAL A 476 -8.43 20.83 -7.53
N ASP A 477 -9.11 21.81 -6.94
CA ASP A 477 -9.85 21.60 -5.70
C ASP A 477 -11.23 22.27 -5.76
N LEU A 478 -12.25 21.47 -6.09
CA LEU A 478 -13.63 21.97 -6.14
C LEU A 478 -14.22 22.26 -4.75
N GLY A 479 -13.73 21.59 -3.71
CA GLY A 479 -14.18 21.80 -2.34
C GLY A 479 -13.81 23.19 -1.84
N LEU A 480 -12.52 23.53 -1.88
CA LEU A 480 -12.06 24.84 -1.44
C LEU A 480 -12.37 25.96 -2.42
N ALA A 481 -12.61 25.65 -3.70
CA ALA A 481 -13.23 26.59 -4.62
C ALA A 481 -14.59 27.10 -4.11
N LYS A 482 -15.32 26.28 -3.34
CA LYS A 482 -16.58 26.63 -2.68
C LYS A 482 -16.44 26.85 -1.17
N SER A 483 -15.21 27.01 -0.66
CA SER A 483 -14.93 27.20 0.76
C SER A 483 -15.45 26.07 1.66
N VAL A 484 -15.37 24.83 1.17
CA VAL A 484 -15.75 23.61 1.90
C VAL A 484 -14.47 22.78 2.18
N PRO A 485 -14.19 22.39 3.43
CA PRO A 485 -15.07 22.49 4.61
C PRO A 485 -15.11 23.88 5.28
N PHE A 486 -14.18 24.77 4.94
CA PHE A 486 -14.13 26.15 5.45
C PHE A 486 -13.44 27.08 4.45
N ASP A 487 -13.51 28.39 4.71
CA ASP A 487 -12.86 29.40 3.88
C ASP A 487 -11.39 29.60 4.27
N MET A 488 -10.49 29.36 3.31
CA MET A 488 -9.05 29.60 3.44
C MET A 488 -8.66 31.08 3.25
N GLY A 489 -9.61 31.96 2.89
CA GLY A 489 -9.35 33.37 2.61
C GLY A 489 -8.62 33.58 1.28
N VAL A 490 -8.70 32.62 0.36
CA VAL A 490 -8.10 32.72 -0.98
C VAL A 490 -8.98 33.61 -1.87
N PRO A 491 -8.47 34.76 -2.36
CA PRO A 491 -9.24 35.62 -3.25
C PRO A 491 -9.57 34.91 -4.57
N GLN A 492 -10.81 35.05 -5.03
CA GLN A 492 -11.29 34.39 -6.25
C GLN A 492 -11.05 32.87 -6.24
N SER A 493 -11.32 32.22 -5.10
CA SER A 493 -11.12 30.79 -4.87
C SER A 493 -11.58 29.90 -6.04
N GLU A 494 -12.77 30.17 -6.61
CA GLU A 494 -13.30 29.42 -7.75
C GLU A 494 -12.36 29.36 -8.95
N SER A 495 -11.72 30.47 -9.32
CA SER A 495 -10.75 30.48 -10.44
C SER A 495 -9.36 30.05 -9.99
N TRP A 496 -8.98 30.34 -8.74
CA TRP A 496 -7.65 30.05 -8.23
C TRP A 496 -7.40 28.54 -8.06
N TYR A 497 -8.35 27.80 -7.50
CA TYR A 497 -8.23 26.34 -7.30
C TYR A 497 -8.37 25.53 -8.60
N PHE A 498 -8.44 26.17 -9.77
CA PHE A 498 -8.19 25.51 -11.06
C PHE A 498 -6.73 25.70 -11.48
N GLY A 499 -5.86 24.83 -10.98
CA GLY A 499 -4.44 24.83 -11.31
C GLY A 499 -3.52 25.32 -10.21
N ASN A 500 -4.06 25.79 -9.08
CA ASN A 500 -3.26 26.15 -7.91
C ASN A 500 -3.67 25.33 -6.68
N LEU A 501 -2.80 25.32 -5.69
CA LEU A 501 -2.95 24.57 -4.45
C LEU A 501 -2.34 25.39 -3.31
N ASP A 502 -3.02 25.52 -2.18
CA ASP A 502 -2.45 26.13 -0.98
C ASP A 502 -1.49 25.16 -0.26
N ALA A 503 -0.76 25.70 0.71
CA ALA A 503 0.25 24.96 1.47
C ALA A 503 -0.26 24.33 2.78
N PHE A 504 -1.56 24.32 3.07
CA PHE A 504 -2.07 23.91 4.39
C PHE A 504 -2.66 22.50 4.42
N ARG A 505 -2.17 21.62 3.53
CA ARG A 505 -2.76 20.30 3.30
C ARG A 505 -1.69 19.22 3.19
N ILE A 506 -2.04 18.02 3.63
CA ILE A 506 -1.13 16.85 3.61
C ILE A 506 -1.82 15.71 2.88
N ALA A 507 -1.16 15.17 1.87
CA ALA A 507 -1.64 14.03 1.08
C ALA A 507 -1.09 12.71 1.62
N PHE A 508 -1.95 11.70 1.70
CA PHE A 508 -1.59 10.32 2.05
C PHE A 508 -1.79 9.33 0.90
N SER A 509 -2.49 9.72 -0.16
CA SER A 509 -2.62 8.87 -1.35
C SER A 509 -2.98 9.69 -2.59
N ARG A 510 -2.43 9.28 -3.73
CA ARG A 510 -2.80 9.74 -5.08
C ARG A 510 -3.43 8.54 -5.77
N GLY A 511 -4.72 8.62 -6.07
CA GLY A 511 -5.48 7.47 -6.55
C GLY A 511 -5.58 6.35 -5.53
N GLU A 512 -6.18 5.24 -5.97
CA GLU A 512 -6.37 4.04 -5.17
C GLU A 512 -5.07 3.26 -4.99
N ASN A 513 -4.78 2.87 -3.75
CA ASN A 513 -3.70 1.96 -3.40
C ASN A 513 -4.28 0.57 -3.10
N ILE A 514 -3.97 -0.39 -3.97
CA ILE A 514 -4.47 -1.76 -3.90
C ILE A 514 -3.39 -2.66 -3.34
N GLN A 515 -3.62 -3.18 -2.14
CA GLN A 515 -2.75 -4.14 -1.49
C GLN A 515 -3.41 -5.53 -1.48
N PRO A 516 -2.65 -6.60 -1.74
CA PRO A 516 -3.16 -7.95 -1.59
C PRO A 516 -3.39 -8.30 -0.10
N PRO A 517 -4.21 -9.33 0.19
CA PRO A 517 -4.30 -9.90 1.53
C PRO A 517 -2.93 -10.41 2.00
N MET A 518 -2.62 -10.21 3.28
CA MET A 518 -1.42 -10.69 3.96
C MET A 518 -1.51 -12.17 4.35
N ALA A 519 -2.72 -12.67 4.60
CA ALA A 519 -2.95 -14.05 5.03
C ALA A 519 -3.98 -14.77 4.15
N SER A 520 -3.84 -16.09 4.03
CA SER A 520 -4.87 -16.94 3.40
C SER A 520 -6.12 -17.02 4.28
N ASN A 521 -7.31 -16.95 3.68
CA ASN A 521 -8.60 -16.99 4.39
C ASN A 521 -8.80 -15.85 5.41
N SER A 522 -8.27 -14.67 5.13
CA SER A 522 -8.55 -13.44 5.88
C SER A 522 -9.69 -12.64 5.27
N THR A 523 -10.24 -11.71 6.05
CA THR A 523 -11.19 -10.70 5.59
C THR A 523 -10.52 -9.34 5.64
N MET A 524 -10.53 -8.60 4.52
CA MET A 524 -10.06 -7.22 4.47
C MET A 524 -11.22 -6.25 4.71
N VAL A 525 -10.93 -5.16 5.44
CA VAL A 525 -11.86 -4.08 5.71
C VAL A 525 -11.30 -2.79 5.11
N SER A 526 -12.06 -2.20 4.18
CA SER A 526 -11.78 -0.89 3.62
C SER A 526 -12.42 0.21 4.46
N LYS A 527 -11.93 1.45 4.31
CA LYS A 527 -12.55 2.65 4.88
C LYS A 527 -12.73 3.69 3.80
N GLU A 528 -13.98 3.89 3.41
CA GLU A 528 -14.35 5.00 2.56
C GLU A 528 -14.31 6.32 3.32
N ARG A 529 -14.18 7.43 2.58
CA ARG A 529 -14.15 8.79 3.14
C ARG A 529 -13.17 8.92 4.30
N SER A 530 -11.98 8.33 4.14
CA SER A 530 -10.84 8.44 5.04
C SER A 530 -9.69 9.24 4.40
N TYR A 531 -8.65 9.55 5.18
CA TYR A 531 -7.52 10.36 4.74
C TYR A 531 -6.65 9.70 3.65
N ALA A 532 -6.91 8.43 3.30
CA ALA A 532 -6.23 7.74 2.20
C ALA A 532 -7.20 6.81 1.42
N PHE A 533 -6.94 6.62 0.13
CA PHE A 533 -7.65 5.67 -0.72
C PHE A 533 -6.97 4.28 -0.69
N TYR A 534 -7.18 3.52 0.38
CA TYR A 534 -6.66 2.16 0.52
C TYR A 534 -7.79 1.13 0.51
N ASN A 535 -7.59 0.03 -0.21
CA ASN A 535 -8.55 -1.08 -0.29
C ASN A 535 -8.59 -1.93 1.00
N GLY A 536 -7.55 -1.87 1.84
CA GLY A 536 -7.47 -2.60 3.10
C GLY A 536 -6.77 -1.79 4.17
N TRP A 537 -7.52 -1.36 5.17
CA TRP A 537 -7.01 -0.70 6.38
C TRP A 537 -6.78 -1.69 7.51
N GLU A 538 -7.62 -2.72 7.55
CA GLU A 538 -7.61 -3.78 8.54
C GLU A 538 -7.78 -5.11 7.80
N GLU A 539 -7.12 -6.15 8.29
CA GLU A 539 -7.28 -7.49 7.76
C GLU A 539 -7.26 -8.48 8.91
N PHE A 540 -8.27 -9.34 9.02
CA PHE A 540 -8.39 -10.24 10.17
C PHE A 540 -8.75 -11.67 9.77
N SER A 541 -8.39 -12.60 10.64
CA SER A 541 -8.80 -14.00 10.60
C SER A 541 -9.09 -14.48 12.02
N GLY A 542 -10.19 -15.22 12.22
CA GLY A 542 -10.60 -15.72 13.54
C GLY A 542 -11.15 -14.68 14.53
N LEU A 543 -11.37 -13.43 14.11
CA LEU A 543 -12.08 -12.43 14.91
C LEU A 543 -13.58 -12.47 14.57
N THR A 544 -14.43 -12.51 15.58
CA THR A 544 -15.89 -12.40 15.41
C THR A 544 -16.38 -10.97 15.59
N LYS A 545 -15.67 -10.18 16.41
CA LYS A 545 -16.02 -8.78 16.69
C LYS A 545 -14.84 -8.01 17.25
N TYR A 546 -14.75 -6.74 16.94
CA TYR A 546 -13.84 -5.79 17.59
C TYR A 546 -14.33 -4.37 17.30
N ASN A 547 -13.89 -3.42 18.13
CA ASN A 547 -14.05 -2.00 17.87
C ASN A 547 -12.76 -1.47 17.27
N SER A 548 -12.90 -0.67 16.22
CA SER A 548 -11.79 0.02 15.56
C SER A 548 -12.11 1.49 15.38
N VAL A 549 -11.32 2.35 16.03
CA VAL A 549 -11.49 3.80 15.99
C VAL A 549 -10.27 4.41 15.32
N TRP A 550 -10.47 4.93 14.12
CA TRP A 550 -9.45 5.64 13.36
C TRP A 550 -9.66 7.13 13.51
N LYS A 551 -8.64 7.83 13.97
CA LYS A 551 -8.70 9.28 14.14
C LYS A 551 -8.28 9.95 12.84
N THR A 552 -8.90 11.09 12.53
CA THR A 552 -8.36 12.01 11.53
C THR A 552 -6.96 12.41 11.95
N PRO A 553 -5.93 12.31 11.08
CA PRO A 553 -4.59 12.69 11.45
C PRO A 553 -4.57 14.14 11.92
N ASN A 554 -4.01 14.38 13.11
CA ASN A 554 -4.05 15.69 13.75
C ASN A 554 -2.73 16.43 13.54
N ILE A 555 -2.83 17.75 13.45
CA ILE A 555 -1.67 18.62 13.43
C ILE A 555 -1.10 18.72 14.85
N ILE A 556 0.19 18.42 15.01
CA ILE A 556 0.94 18.66 16.25
C ILE A 556 1.53 20.07 16.21
N ALA A 557 2.12 20.45 15.08
CA ALA A 557 2.70 21.77 14.87
C ALA A 557 2.79 22.12 13.38
N ILE A 558 2.76 23.42 13.09
CA ILE A 558 3.08 24.02 11.79
C ILE A 558 4.17 25.07 12.02
N TYR A 559 5.28 24.98 11.30
CA TYR A 559 6.41 25.91 11.36
C TYR A 559 6.57 26.69 10.06
#